data_AF-A0A952UC18-F1
#
_entry.id   AF-A0A952UC18-F1
#
_cell.length_a   1.000
_cell.length_b   1.000
_cell.length_c   1.000
_cell.angle_alpha   90.00
_cell.angle_beta   90.00
_cell.angle_gamma   90.00
#
_symmetry.space_group_name_H-M   'P 1'
#
loop_
_entity.id
_entity.type
_entity.pdbx_description
1 polymer ?
#
loop_
_entity_poly.entity_id
_entity_poly.type
_entity_poly.pdbx_seq_one_letter_code
_entity_poly.pdbx_strand_id
1 'polypeptide(L)'
;MTDGAHYLLVGDGTDLDTLRATVKKLPPDAYGQIYIEVTSEREVQEWSVPKRMSLNWLRRDSASSAVGTIAPRGELIARAVGAWVAEWVPEEHREHRLPYALWLGCSASEWASRLHYELAQRIDHIHVHRPNIA
;
A
#
# COMPACT_ATOMS: atom_id res chain seq x y z
N MET A 1 -2.28 10.04 -25.06
CA MET A 1 -1.69 9.57 -23.80
C MET A 1 -2.84 9.35 -22.86
N THR A 2 -3.25 8.10 -22.63
CA THR A 2 -4.26 7.79 -21.62
C THR A 2 -3.67 8.16 -20.27
N ASP A 3 -4.29 9.14 -19.63
CA ASP A 3 -3.92 9.63 -18.31
C ASP A 3 -4.08 8.44 -17.33
N GLY A 4 -2.96 7.78 -16.97
CA GLY A 4 -2.95 6.54 -16.19
C GLY A 4 -3.09 6.78 -14.69
N ALA A 5 -3.76 5.89 -13.98
CA ALA A 5 -3.93 6.00 -12.52
C ALA A 5 -2.59 5.98 -11.78
N HIS A 6 -2.53 6.65 -10.62
CA HIS A 6 -1.42 6.49 -9.67
C HIS A 6 -1.79 5.38 -8.68
N TYR A 7 -1.02 4.30 -8.72
CA TYR A 7 -1.27 3.09 -7.96
C TYR A 7 -0.58 3.10 -6.59
N LEU A 8 -1.29 2.66 -5.57
CA LEU A 8 -0.73 2.31 -4.27
C LEU A 8 -1.24 0.92 -3.89
N LEU A 9 -0.33 -0.05 -3.76
CA LEU A 9 -0.67 -1.42 -3.36
C LEU A 9 0.02 -1.73 -2.04
N VAL A 10 -0.73 -2.09 -1.00
CA VAL A 10 -0.15 -2.35 0.32
C VAL A 10 -0.63 -3.67 0.89
N GLY A 11 0.24 -4.41 1.56
CA GLY A 11 -0.14 -5.63 2.25
C GLY A 11 0.97 -6.12 3.17
N ASP A 12 0.85 -7.35 3.64
CA ASP A 12 1.89 -8.02 4.42
C ASP A 12 2.29 -9.38 3.83
N GLY A 13 3.10 -10.15 4.55
CA GLY A 13 3.55 -11.48 4.12
C GLY A 13 2.42 -12.44 3.73
N THR A 14 1.20 -12.27 4.25
CA THR A 14 0.03 -13.10 3.91
C THR A 14 -0.66 -12.67 2.62
N ASP A 15 -0.38 -11.47 2.14
CA ASP A 15 -0.99 -10.89 0.92
C ASP A 15 -0.16 -11.14 -0.34
N LEU A 16 1.05 -11.69 -0.22
CA LEU A 16 2.05 -11.75 -1.28
C LEU A 16 1.53 -12.35 -2.59
N ASP A 17 0.80 -13.46 -2.53
CA ASP A 17 0.28 -14.13 -3.73
C ASP A 17 -0.76 -13.26 -4.46
N THR A 18 -1.68 -12.67 -3.70
CA THR A 18 -2.71 -11.77 -4.24
C THR A 18 -2.09 -10.51 -4.83
N LEU A 19 -1.11 -9.95 -4.12
CA LEU A 19 -0.36 -8.78 -4.54
C LEU A 19 0.43 -9.04 -5.83
N ARG A 20 1.13 -10.19 -5.92
CA ARG A 20 1.83 -10.62 -7.14
C ARG A 20 0.86 -10.80 -8.31
N ALA A 21 -0.30 -11.42 -8.09
CA ALA A 21 -1.33 -11.59 -9.11
C ALA A 21 -1.90 -10.24 -9.58
N THR A 22 -2.05 -9.28 -8.67
CA THR A 22 -2.52 -7.92 -8.97
C THR A 22 -1.49 -7.15 -9.80
N VAL A 23 -0.22 -7.17 -9.40
CA VAL A 23 0.86 -6.47 -10.12
C VAL A 23 1.03 -6.99 -11.55
N LYS A 24 0.86 -8.29 -11.78
CA LYS A 24 0.92 -8.88 -13.14
C LYS A 24 -0.17 -8.37 -14.08
N LYS A 25 -1.26 -7.82 -13.55
CA LYS A 25 -2.39 -7.28 -14.33
C LYS A 25 -2.28 -5.77 -14.57
N LEU A 26 -1.29 -5.12 -13.97
CA LEU A 26 -1.08 -3.68 -14.16
C LEU A 26 -0.64 -3.37 -15.60
N PRO A 27 -1.01 -2.19 -16.13
CA PRO A 27 -0.45 -1.69 -17.37
C PRO A 27 1.09 -1.64 -17.33
N PRO A 28 1.81 -1.87 -18.44
CA PRO A 28 3.27 -1.80 -18.49
C PRO A 28 3.85 -0.43 -18.06
N ASP A 29 3.06 0.64 -18.24
CA ASP A 29 3.39 2.01 -17.89
C ASP A 29 2.81 2.47 -16.54
N ALA A 30 2.25 1.54 -15.75
CA ALA A 30 1.70 1.79 -14.42
C ALA A 30 2.73 2.51 -13.53
N TYR A 31 2.27 3.57 -12.87
CA TYR A 31 3.08 4.43 -12.02
C TYR A 31 2.57 4.33 -10.58
N GLY A 32 3.48 4.11 -9.62
CA GLY A 32 3.04 3.96 -8.23
C GLY A 32 4.02 3.29 -7.28
N GLN A 33 3.48 2.90 -6.13
CA GLN A 33 4.24 2.34 -5.01
C GLN A 33 3.59 1.05 -4.51
N ILE A 34 4.43 0.12 -4.09
CA ILE A 34 4.04 -1.11 -3.39
C ILE A 34 4.73 -1.12 -2.03
N TYR A 35 3.96 -1.29 -0.96
CA TYR A 35 4.47 -1.48 0.40
C TYR A 35 4.10 -2.86 0.93
N ILE A 36 5.09 -3.62 1.38
CA ILE A 36 4.87 -4.93 1.99
C ILE A 36 5.47 -4.95 3.37
N GLU A 37 4.64 -5.13 4.39
CA GLU A 37 5.12 -5.31 5.74
C GLU A 37 5.52 -6.76 6.01
N VAL A 38 6.70 -6.91 6.58
CA VAL A 38 7.28 -8.19 6.95
C VAL A 38 7.83 -8.12 8.37
N THR A 39 7.91 -9.27 9.03
CA THR A 39 8.51 -9.31 10.37
C THR A 39 10.01 -9.01 10.29
N SER A 40 10.70 -9.62 9.33
CA SER A 40 12.15 -9.56 9.22
C SER A 40 12.65 -9.67 7.78
N GLU A 41 13.96 -9.51 7.60
CA GLU A 41 14.65 -9.67 6.30
C GLU A 41 14.43 -11.04 5.64
N ARG A 42 14.18 -12.09 6.44
CA ARG A 42 13.99 -13.45 5.94
C ARG A 42 12.76 -13.62 5.06
N GLU A 43 11.80 -12.71 5.19
CA GLU A 43 10.57 -12.69 4.41
C GLU A 43 10.69 -11.82 3.15
N VAL A 44 11.78 -11.07 2.99
CA VAL A 44 12.03 -10.28 1.79
C VAL A 44 12.31 -11.21 0.62
N GLN A 45 11.62 -10.95 -0.49
CA GLN A 45 11.71 -11.77 -1.69
C GLN A 45 12.07 -10.91 -2.89
N GLU A 46 12.79 -11.49 -3.84
CA GLU A 46 12.92 -10.88 -5.16
C GLU A 46 11.54 -10.82 -5.83
N TRP A 47 11.23 -9.64 -6.37
CA TRP A 47 9.96 -9.42 -7.03
C TRP A 47 10.10 -8.36 -8.12
N SER A 48 9.92 -8.81 -9.38
CA SER A 48 9.84 -7.92 -10.54
C SER A 48 8.52 -7.15 -10.56
N VAL A 49 8.62 -5.83 -10.73
CA VAL A 49 7.50 -4.88 -10.82
C VAL A 49 7.67 -4.01 -12.08
N PRO A 50 6.59 -3.40 -12.62
CA PRO A 50 6.69 -2.46 -13.74
C PRO A 50 7.73 -1.36 -13.49
N LYS A 51 8.39 -0.86 -14.54
CA LYS A 51 9.53 0.08 -14.42
C LYS A 51 9.23 1.37 -13.66
N ARG A 52 7.97 1.79 -13.63
CA ARG A 52 7.50 3.03 -12.97
C ARG A 52 6.84 2.77 -11.62
N MET A 53 6.89 1.53 -11.14
CA MET A 53 6.47 1.12 -9.80
C MET A 53 7.71 0.94 -8.92
N SER A 54 7.61 1.33 -7.65
CA SER A 54 8.62 0.98 -6.64
C SER A 54 8.07 -0.07 -5.67
N LEU A 55 8.92 -1.00 -5.25
CA LEU A 55 8.60 -2.00 -4.23
C LEU A 55 9.42 -1.72 -2.97
N ASN A 56 8.73 -1.55 -1.85
CA ASN A 56 9.33 -1.24 -0.56
C ASN A 56 8.91 -2.27 0.49
N TRP A 57 9.89 -2.89 1.13
CA TRP A 57 9.69 -3.84 2.22
C TRP A 57 9.78 -3.11 3.56
N LEU A 58 8.70 -3.11 4.32
CA LEU A 58 8.59 -2.48 5.63
C LEU A 58 8.89 -3.53 6.71
N ARG A 59 10.13 -3.52 7.19
CA ARG A 59 10.65 -4.47 8.18
C ARG A 59 10.31 -4.04 9.61
N ARG A 60 9.46 -4.82 10.29
CA ARG A 60 9.03 -4.55 11.67
C ARG A 60 10.14 -4.71 12.71
N ASP A 61 11.11 -5.57 12.45
CA ASP A 61 12.29 -5.77 13.30
C ASP A 61 13.32 -4.61 13.22
N SER A 62 13.32 -3.87 12.12
CA SER A 62 14.19 -2.71 11.91
C SER A 62 13.52 -1.38 12.23
N ALA A 63 12.20 -1.37 12.36
CA ALA A 63 11.47 -0.18 12.74
C ALA A 63 11.83 0.17 14.18
N SER A 64 12.26 1.41 14.40
CA SER A 64 12.59 1.95 15.72
C SER A 64 11.32 2.11 16.58
N SER A 65 10.67 1.01 16.95
CA SER A 65 9.90 0.94 18.19
C SER A 65 10.89 0.91 19.36
N ALA A 66 10.45 1.30 20.56
CA ALA A 66 11.31 1.41 21.76
C ALA A 66 12.34 0.27 21.83
N VAL A 67 13.62 0.59 22.07
CA VAL A 67 14.78 -0.30 21.95
C VAL A 67 14.44 -1.76 22.28
N GLY A 68 14.52 -2.64 21.28
CA GLY A 68 14.30 -4.09 21.44
C GLY A 68 12.86 -4.57 21.22
N THR A 69 11.94 -3.71 20.79
CA THR A 69 10.57 -4.13 20.42
C THR A 69 10.38 -4.20 18.92
N ILE A 70 9.58 -5.15 18.44
CA ILE A 70 9.14 -5.29 17.04
C ILE A 70 7.86 -4.47 16.89
N ALA A 71 7.74 -3.70 15.80
CA ALA A 71 6.51 -2.94 15.54
C ALA A 71 5.28 -3.88 15.44
N PRO A 72 4.13 -3.52 16.03
CA PRO A 72 2.85 -4.17 15.77
C PRO A 72 2.55 -4.37 14.28
N ARG A 73 1.88 -5.49 13.96
CA ARG A 73 1.42 -5.78 12.58
C ARG A 73 0.46 -4.68 12.11
N GLY A 74 0.69 -4.16 10.91
CA GLY A 74 -0.09 -3.13 10.24
C GLY A 74 0.30 -1.69 10.61
N GLU A 75 1.14 -1.48 11.62
CA GLU A 75 1.53 -0.13 12.02
C GLU A 75 2.38 0.55 10.93
N LEU A 76 3.34 -0.18 10.33
CA LEU A 76 4.22 0.41 9.32
C LEU A 76 3.46 0.71 8.04
N ILE A 77 2.54 -0.17 7.66
CA ILE A 77 1.62 0.08 6.53
C ILE A 77 0.79 1.33 6.81
N ALA A 78 0.14 1.41 7.98
CA ALA A 78 -0.68 2.57 8.32
C ALA A 78 0.10 3.89 8.22
N ARG A 79 1.34 3.91 8.71
CA ARG A 79 2.24 5.07 8.58
C ARG A 79 2.62 5.36 7.14
N ALA A 80 2.99 4.35 6.35
CA ALA A 80 3.40 4.51 4.97
C ALA A 80 2.27 5.06 4.09
N VAL A 81 1.06 4.49 4.18
CA VAL A 81 -0.06 5.01 3.38
C VAL A 81 -0.58 6.34 3.92
N GLY A 82 -0.53 6.60 5.23
CA GLY A 82 -0.82 7.93 5.77
C GLY A 82 0.11 9.02 5.21
N ALA A 83 1.42 8.75 5.17
CA ALA A 83 2.40 9.66 4.57
C ALA A 83 2.18 9.84 3.07
N TRP A 84 1.91 8.75 2.35
CA TRP A 84 1.61 8.79 0.93
C TRP A 84 0.36 9.63 0.62
N VAL A 85 -0.72 9.45 1.37
CA VAL A 85 -1.96 10.21 1.19
C VAL A 85 -1.73 11.69 1.47
N ALA A 86 -0.97 12.03 2.52
CA ALA A 86 -0.65 13.42 2.84
C ALA A 86 0.19 14.11 1.76
N GLU A 87 1.03 13.36 1.03
CA GLU A 87 1.87 13.89 -0.04
C GLU A 87 1.11 14.01 -1.36
N TRP A 88 0.33 12.98 -1.73
CA TRP A 88 -0.21 12.83 -3.09
C TRP A 88 -1.70 13.21 -3.20
N VAL A 89 -2.45 13.22 -2.09
CA VAL A 89 -3.90 13.54 -2.10
C VAL A 89 -4.13 14.89 -1.43
N PRO A 90 -4.11 16.02 -2.20
CA PRO A 90 -4.36 17.34 -1.63
C PRO A 90 -5.78 17.43 -1.06
N GLU A 91 -5.93 18.15 0.05
CA GLU A 91 -7.22 18.36 0.74
C GLU A 91 -8.17 19.24 -0.08
N GLU A 92 -7.63 20.05 -0.98
CA GLU A 92 -8.37 20.93 -1.87
C GLU A 92 -8.61 20.23 -3.21
N HIS A 93 -9.86 20.24 -3.70
CA HIS A 93 -10.32 19.69 -4.99
C HIS A 93 -9.69 20.34 -6.24
N ARG A 94 -8.41 20.72 -6.22
CA ARG A 94 -7.71 21.26 -7.37
C ARG A 94 -7.19 20.13 -8.24
N GLU A 95 -7.99 19.82 -9.26
CA GLU A 95 -7.56 19.28 -10.56
C GLU A 95 -6.44 18.22 -10.54
N HIS A 96 -6.48 17.24 -9.63
CA HIS A 96 -5.76 16.01 -9.91
C HIS A 96 -6.51 15.28 -11.03
N ARG A 97 -5.93 15.36 -12.23
CA ARG A 97 -6.54 14.85 -13.46
C ARG A 97 -6.52 13.32 -13.56
N LEU A 98 -5.85 12.65 -12.62
CA LEU A 98 -5.62 11.20 -12.62
C LEU A 98 -6.32 10.54 -11.41
N PRO A 99 -7.04 9.42 -11.60
CA PRO A 99 -7.60 8.67 -10.48
C PRO A 99 -6.50 7.99 -9.66
N TYR A 100 -6.72 7.88 -8.35
CA TYR A 100 -5.89 7.09 -7.44
C TYR A 100 -6.48 5.68 -7.28
N ALA A 101 -5.66 4.66 -7.50
CA ALA A 101 -6.06 3.27 -7.35
C ALA A 101 -5.35 2.65 -6.13
N LEU A 102 -6.11 2.35 -5.09
CA LEU A 102 -5.58 1.87 -3.83
C LEU A 102 -5.99 0.41 -3.58
N TRP A 103 -5.03 -0.45 -3.27
CA TRP A 103 -5.30 -1.80 -2.77
C TRP A 103 -4.77 -1.91 -1.35
N LEU A 104 -5.66 -2.17 -0.39
CA LEU A 104 -5.33 -2.32 1.03
C LEU A 104 -5.51 -3.78 1.48
N GLY A 105 -4.41 -4.49 1.62
CA GLY A 105 -4.31 -5.79 2.29
C GLY A 105 -4.21 -5.66 3.81
N CYS A 106 -3.55 -6.62 4.46
CA CYS A 106 -3.34 -6.67 5.91
C CYS A 106 -4.67 -6.66 6.70
N SER A 107 -5.70 -7.30 6.16
CA SER A 107 -7.08 -7.25 6.69
C SER A 107 -7.23 -7.79 8.11
N ALA A 108 -6.29 -8.61 8.57
CA ALA A 108 -6.24 -9.13 9.94
C ALA A 108 -5.67 -8.13 10.97
N SER A 109 -5.24 -6.93 10.57
CA SER A 109 -4.74 -5.89 11.47
C SER A 109 -5.77 -4.80 11.74
N GLU A 110 -5.96 -4.48 13.02
CA GLU A 110 -6.78 -3.34 13.47
C GLU A 110 -6.27 -2.00 12.91
N TRP A 111 -4.97 -1.86 12.70
CA TRP A 111 -4.36 -0.65 12.12
C TRP A 111 -4.78 -0.46 10.66
N ALA A 112 -4.72 -1.53 9.86
CA ALA A 112 -5.12 -1.50 8.46
C ALA A 112 -6.64 -1.32 8.32
N SER A 113 -7.43 -1.95 9.20
CA SER A 113 -8.88 -1.76 9.25
C SER A 113 -9.26 -0.31 9.55
N ARG A 114 -8.64 0.31 10.57
CA ARG A 114 -8.86 1.71 10.92
C ARG A 114 -8.50 2.65 9.77
N LEU A 115 -7.31 2.47 9.19
CA LEU A 115 -6.85 3.27 8.05
C LEU A 115 -7.82 3.20 6.87
N HIS A 116 -8.31 2.00 6.55
CA HIS A 116 -9.31 1.84 5.49
C HIS A 116 -10.57 2.67 5.75
N TYR A 117 -11.09 2.65 6.98
CA TYR A 117 -12.27 3.47 7.34
C TYR A 117 -11.99 4.96 7.22
N GLU A 118 -10.83 5.42 7.69
CA GLU A 118 -10.43 6.84 7.59
C GLU A 118 -10.31 7.29 6.13
N LEU A 119 -9.70 6.48 5.26
CA LEU A 119 -9.56 6.81 3.84
C LEU A 119 -10.87 6.77 3.07
N ALA A 120 -11.74 5.80 3.37
CA ALA A 120 -13.06 5.70 2.74
C ALA A 120 -13.97 6.89 3.08
N GLN A 121 -13.79 7.51 4.26
CA GLN A 121 -14.56 8.70 4.65
C GLN A 121 -13.99 10.01 4.09
N ARG A 122 -12.70 10.04 3.78
CA ARG A 122 -11.97 11.27 3.43
C ARG A 122 -11.88 11.50 1.93
N ILE A 123 -12.00 10.46 1.10
CA ILE A 123 -11.58 10.54 -0.30
C ILE A 123 -12.61 9.89 -1.24
N ASP A 124 -13.55 10.70 -1.74
CA ASP A 124 -14.64 10.30 -2.65
C ASP A 124 -14.17 9.73 -4.01
N HIS A 125 -12.89 9.91 -4.37
CA HIS A 125 -12.33 9.54 -5.68
C HIS A 125 -11.26 8.44 -5.63
N ILE A 126 -11.07 7.77 -4.48
CA ILE A 126 -10.20 6.58 -4.38
C ILE A 126 -11.03 5.31 -4.53
N HIS A 127 -10.65 4.48 -5.49
CA HIS A 127 -11.13 3.10 -5.56
C HIS A 127 -10.28 2.23 -4.64
N VAL A 128 -10.83 1.89 -3.46
CA VAL A 128 -10.19 0.96 -2.52
C VAL A 128 -10.63 -0.47 -2.82
N HIS A 129 -9.69 -1.31 -3.25
CA HIS A 129 -9.92 -2.75 -3.40
C HIS A 129 -9.37 -3.51 -2.18
N ARG A 130 -10.17 -4.46 -1.69
CA ARG A 130 -9.75 -5.49 -0.73
C ARG A 130 -9.64 -6.84 -1.45
N PRO A 131 -8.75 -7.75 -1.01
CA PRO A 131 -8.84 -9.14 -1.44
C PRO A 131 -10.22 -9.68 -1.08
N ASN A 132 -10.89 -10.34 -2.03
CA ASN A 132 -12.09 -11.11 -1.71
C ASN A 132 -11.70 -12.13 -0.64
N ILE A 133 -12.27 -11.99 0.56
CA ILE A 133 -12.27 -13.08 1.53
C ILE A 133 -13.21 -14.13 0.91
N ALA A 134 -12.62 -15.22 0.41
CA ALA A 134 -13.37 -16.39 0.00
C ALA A 134 -14.00 -17.08 1.22
#